data_AF-A0A538FMY8-F1
#
_entry.id   AF-A0A538FMY8-F1
#
_cell.length_a   1.000
_cell.length_b   1.000
_cell.length_c   1.000
_cell.angle_alpha   90.00
_cell.angle_beta   90.00
_cell.angle_gamma   90.00
#
_symmetry.space_group_name_H-M   'P 1'
#
loop_
_entity.id
_entity.type
_entity.pdbx_description
1 polymer ?
#
loop_
_entity_poly.entity_id
_entity_poly.type
_entity_poly.pdbx_seq_one_letter_code
_entity_poly.pdbx_strand_id
1 'polypeptide(L)'
;MPLGAVEGRSGFAGAPVLLPVRIFTIGHGTRPAEELVECLQRARVETLVDVRRFPGSRRNPQFNQAALAETLAAAGIAYRHAEELGGRRSNEPGEERFPCIRVAAFRSYAARMGTETWQHALESALSGPSPCFMCAETRSSGPIR
;
A
#
# COMPACT_ATOMS: atom_id res chain seq x y z
N MET A 1 20.99 -62.48 14.32
CA MET A 1 21.53 -61.23 13.78
C MET A 1 20.48 -60.12 13.96
N PRO A 2 20.57 -59.23 14.97
CA PRO A 2 19.72 -58.05 15.04
C PRO A 2 20.43 -56.85 14.39
N LEU A 3 19.80 -56.19 13.42
CA LEU A 3 20.22 -54.90 12.88
C LEU A 3 18.97 -54.09 12.54
N GLY A 4 18.94 -52.83 12.98
CA GLY A 4 17.99 -51.82 12.51
C GLY A 4 17.31 -51.01 13.60
N ALA A 5 18.08 -50.23 14.36
CA ALA A 5 17.53 -49.06 15.05
C ALA A 5 17.11 -48.04 13.98
N VAL A 6 15.84 -47.63 13.99
CA VAL A 6 15.37 -46.49 13.19
C VAL A 6 15.38 -45.27 14.11
N GLU A 7 16.38 -44.41 13.91
CA GLU A 7 16.40 -43.06 14.47
C GLU A 7 15.35 -42.20 13.73
N GLY A 8 14.19 -42.06 14.36
CA GLY A 8 13.11 -41.16 13.94
C GLY A 8 13.37 -39.72 14.38
N ARG A 9 14.16 -39.01 13.56
CA ARG A 9 14.24 -37.54 13.38
C ARG A 9 13.56 -36.68 14.46
N SER A 10 14.38 -36.18 15.37
CA SER A 10 14.10 -35.01 16.19
C SER A 10 13.90 -33.75 15.33
N GLY A 11 12.85 -32.98 15.64
CA GLY A 11 12.86 -31.53 15.48
C GLY A 11 12.18 -30.98 14.23
N PHE A 12 10.89 -30.65 14.33
CA PHE A 12 10.38 -29.45 13.66
C PHE A 12 10.94 -28.24 14.40
N ALA A 13 12.16 -27.83 14.03
CA ALA A 13 12.74 -26.59 14.51
C ALA A 13 11.89 -25.41 13.98
N GLY A 14 11.20 -24.73 14.90
CA GLY A 14 10.65 -23.38 14.81
C GLY A 14 10.16 -22.91 13.44
N ALA A 15 8.89 -23.13 13.12
CA ALA A 15 8.22 -22.28 12.15
C ALA A 15 8.33 -20.81 12.62
N PRO A 16 8.70 -19.86 11.74
CA PRO A 16 8.81 -18.47 12.13
C PRO A 16 7.47 -17.98 12.67
N VAL A 17 7.50 -17.33 13.83
CA VAL A 17 6.34 -16.59 14.34
C VAL A 17 6.11 -15.43 13.37
N LEU A 18 5.12 -15.58 12.50
CA LEU A 18 4.61 -14.49 11.67
C LEU A 18 3.89 -13.51 12.60
N LEU A 19 4.62 -12.54 13.14
CA LEU A 19 4.01 -11.41 13.81
C LEU A 19 3.20 -10.63 12.77
N PRO A 20 1.91 -10.35 13.01
CA PRO A 20 1.08 -9.66 12.04
C PRO A 20 1.59 -8.23 11.83
N VAL A 21 1.92 -7.88 10.59
CA VAL A 21 2.21 -6.49 10.20
C VAL A 21 0.89 -5.73 10.15
N ARG A 22 0.76 -4.67 10.94
CA ARG A 22 -0.41 -3.78 10.90
C ARG A 22 -0.17 -2.69 9.86
N ILE A 23 -1.10 -2.58 8.92
CA ILE A 23 -1.11 -1.52 7.90
C ILE A 23 -2.40 -0.71 7.99
N PHE A 24 -2.32 0.54 7.56
CA PHE A 24 -3.47 1.43 7.43
C PHE A 24 -3.66 1.87 5.98
N THR A 25 -4.86 2.32 5.65
CA THR A 25 -5.16 2.89 4.33
C THR A 25 -5.99 4.14 4.49
N ILE A 26 -5.77 5.15 3.65
CA ILE A 26 -6.55 6.38 3.68
C ILE A 26 -6.79 6.94 2.28
N GLY A 27 -8.00 7.38 1.99
CA GLY A 27 -8.31 8.21 0.84
C GLY A 27 -8.28 9.68 1.23
N HIS A 28 -7.58 10.56 0.51
CA HIS A 28 -7.57 11.98 0.90
C HIS A 28 -8.87 12.73 0.55
N GLY A 29 -9.59 12.28 -0.49
CA GLY A 29 -10.84 12.94 -0.90
C GLY A 29 -10.66 14.44 -1.15
N THR A 30 -11.60 15.22 -0.63
CA THR A 30 -11.55 16.70 -0.55
C THR A 30 -11.39 17.17 0.90
N ARG A 31 -10.82 16.33 1.78
CA ARG A 31 -10.64 16.67 3.20
C ARG A 31 -9.68 17.88 3.36
N PRO A 32 -9.82 18.66 4.43
CA PRO A 32 -8.75 19.53 4.91
C PRO A 32 -7.50 18.72 5.24
N ALA A 33 -6.33 19.35 5.19
CA ALA A 33 -5.07 18.67 5.49
C ALA A 33 -4.97 18.33 6.99
N GLU A 34 -5.57 19.16 7.84
CA GLU A 34 -5.62 19.01 9.29
C GLU A 34 -6.43 17.77 9.69
N GLU A 35 -7.56 17.52 9.01
CA GLU A 35 -8.38 16.32 9.22
C GLU A 35 -7.61 15.05 8.84
N LEU A 36 -6.82 15.10 7.75
CA LEU A 36 -5.93 14.00 7.38
C LEU A 36 -4.92 13.72 8.50
N VAL A 37 -4.19 14.75 8.95
CA VAL A 37 -3.18 14.62 10.00
C VAL A 37 -3.79 14.07 11.29
N GLU A 38 -4.95 14.58 11.71
CA GLU A 38 -5.61 14.14 12.93
C GLU A 38 -6.00 12.64 12.86
N CYS A 39 -6.47 12.18 11.70
CA CYS A 39 -6.76 10.76 11.48
C CYS A 39 -5.50 9.89 11.60
N LEU A 40 -4.38 10.33 11.00
CA LEU A 40 -3.11 9.61 11.04
C LEU A 40 -2.55 9.53 12.47
N GLN A 41 -2.60 10.64 13.23
CA GLN A 41 -2.15 10.69 14.62
C GLN A 41 -2.99 9.80 15.53
N ARG A 42 -4.33 9.82 15.41
CA ARG A 42 -5.22 8.92 16.16
C ARG A 42 -4.93 7.45 15.89
N ALA A 43 -4.59 7.11 14.66
CA ALA A 43 -4.19 5.77 14.25
C ALA A 43 -2.73 5.41 14.63
N ARG A 44 -1.96 6.37 15.17
CA ARG A 44 -0.52 6.24 15.45
C ARG A 44 0.27 5.80 14.21
N VAL A 45 -0.06 6.40 13.07
CA VAL A 45 0.70 6.24 11.82
C VAL A 45 1.99 7.02 11.95
N GLU A 46 3.10 6.38 11.58
CA GLU A 46 4.43 7.01 11.57
C GLU A 46 4.90 7.32 10.15
N THR A 47 4.42 6.57 9.15
CA THR A 47 4.76 6.77 7.74
C THR A 47 3.52 6.81 6.85
N LEU A 48 3.33 7.90 6.10
CA LEU A 48 2.36 7.96 5.01
C LEU A 48 3.04 7.57 3.69
N VAL A 49 2.56 6.48 3.08
CA VAL A 49 2.99 5.98 1.78
C VAL A 49 2.00 6.45 0.71
N ASP A 50 2.37 7.47 -0.04
CA ASP A 50 1.56 8.00 -1.14
C ASP A 50 1.72 7.14 -2.39
N VAL A 51 0.68 6.40 -2.75
CA VAL A 51 0.69 5.50 -3.93
C VAL A 51 0.13 6.18 -5.18
N ARG A 52 -0.17 7.49 -5.12
CA ARG A 52 -0.75 8.20 -6.27
C ARG A 52 0.30 8.32 -7.36
N ARG A 53 -0.04 7.86 -8.57
CA ARG A 53 0.79 8.05 -9.76
C ARG A 53 1.07 9.53 -10.07
N PHE A 54 0.09 10.39 -9.83
CA PHE A 54 0.20 11.82 -10.05
C PHE A 54 -0.22 12.56 -8.77
N PRO A 55 0.71 12.83 -7.84
CA PRO A 55 0.41 13.50 -6.57
C PRO A 55 0.33 15.03 -6.74
N GLY A 56 -0.44 15.48 -7.73
CA GLY A 56 -0.67 16.89 -8.05
C GLY A 56 -2.12 17.15 -8.45
N SER A 57 -2.71 18.22 -7.90
CA SER A 57 -4.09 18.62 -8.15
C SER A 57 -4.26 20.13 -8.00
N ARG A 58 -4.94 20.76 -8.97
CA ARG A 58 -5.41 22.15 -8.85
C ARG A 58 -6.58 22.29 -7.87
N ARG A 59 -7.40 21.23 -7.74
CA ARG A 59 -8.59 21.24 -6.88
C ARG A 59 -8.23 21.04 -5.41
N ASN A 60 -7.21 20.23 -5.14
CA ASN A 60 -6.75 19.91 -3.79
C ASN A 60 -5.24 20.22 -3.65
N PRO A 61 -4.83 21.50 -3.72
CA PRO A 61 -3.42 21.88 -3.69
C PRO A 61 -2.72 21.49 -2.38
N GLN A 62 -3.45 21.35 -1.27
CA GLN A 62 -2.94 20.87 0.01
C GLN A 62 -2.42 19.43 -0.04
N PHE A 63 -2.90 18.63 -1.00
CA PHE A 63 -2.41 17.27 -1.22
C PHE A 63 -1.42 17.17 -2.38
N ASN A 64 -0.89 18.30 -2.87
CA ASN A 64 0.28 18.28 -3.75
C ASN A 64 1.47 17.75 -2.97
N GLN A 65 2.34 16.99 -3.64
CA GLN A 65 3.47 16.30 -3.01
C GLN A 65 4.29 17.18 -2.05
N ALA A 66 4.71 18.37 -2.47
CA ALA A 66 5.50 19.27 -1.63
C ALA A 66 4.73 19.75 -0.39
N ALA A 67 3.52 20.30 -0.58
CA ALA A 67 2.68 20.80 0.52
C ALA A 67 2.30 19.69 1.52
N LEU A 68 2.03 18.49 1.02
CA LEU A 68 1.72 17.34 1.86
C LEU A 68 2.95 16.88 2.66
N ALA A 69 4.12 16.83 2.04
CA ALA A 69 5.36 16.47 2.72
C ALA A 69 5.68 17.46 3.87
N GLU A 70 5.52 18.76 3.64
CA GLU A 70 5.69 19.79 4.66
C GLU A 70 4.68 19.63 5.81
N THR A 71 3.40 19.42 5.47
CA THR A 71 2.33 19.24 6.46
C THR A 71 2.59 18.03 7.36
N LEU A 72 3.02 16.89 6.78
CA LEU A 72 3.31 15.66 7.53
C LEU A 72 4.58 15.81 8.38
N ALA A 73 5.62 16.45 7.84
CA ALA A 73 6.85 16.71 8.58
C ALA A 73 6.57 17.56 9.84
N ALA A 74 5.73 18.59 9.72
CA ALA A 74 5.31 19.41 10.87
C ALA A 74 4.53 18.60 11.93
N ALA A 75 3.87 17.51 11.53
CA ALA A 75 3.16 16.60 12.41
C ALA A 75 4.01 15.42 12.92
N GLY A 76 5.30 15.34 12.55
CA GLY A 76 6.19 14.24 12.91
C GLY A 76 5.93 12.93 12.16
N ILE A 77 5.27 12.99 11.00
CA ILE A 77 4.94 11.82 10.17
C ILE A 77 5.85 11.81 8.95
N ALA A 78 6.51 10.68 8.68
CA ALA A 78 7.34 10.52 7.50
C ALA A 78 6.48 10.45 6.22
N TYR A 79 6.92 11.12 5.17
CA TYR A 79 6.29 11.04 3.84
C TYR A 79 7.15 10.21 2.90
N ARG A 80 6.53 9.27 2.20
CA ARG A 80 7.16 8.50 1.12
C ARG A 80 6.24 8.44 -0.08
N HIS A 81 6.75 8.78 -1.26
CA HIS A 81 6.05 8.55 -2.53
C HIS A 81 6.44 7.18 -3.10
N ALA A 82 5.45 6.35 -3.42
CA ALA A 82 5.63 4.99 -3.94
C ALA A 82 4.70 4.76 -5.13
N GLU A 83 4.98 5.44 -6.25
CA GLU A 83 4.20 5.31 -7.49
C GLU A 83 4.01 3.86 -7.94
N GLU A 84 5.01 3.00 -7.74
CA GLU A 84 4.95 1.59 -8.13
C GLU A 84 3.73 0.85 -7.57
N LEU A 85 3.31 1.21 -6.35
CA LEU A 85 2.16 0.62 -5.67
C LEU A 85 0.81 1.17 -6.16
N GLY A 86 0.82 2.16 -7.04
CA GLY A 86 -0.36 2.87 -7.52
C GLY A 86 -1.23 2.09 -8.51
N GLY A 87 -2.54 2.26 -8.36
CA GLY A 87 -3.58 1.57 -9.14
C GLY A 87 -3.81 2.08 -10.56
N ARG A 88 -3.30 3.27 -10.93
CA ARG A 88 -3.55 3.88 -12.25
C ARG A 88 -2.63 3.30 -13.33
N ARG A 89 -2.98 2.09 -13.78
CA ARG A 89 -2.26 1.28 -14.78
C ARG A 89 -3.10 1.04 -16.03
N SER A 90 -2.43 0.77 -17.14
CA SER A 90 -3.06 0.46 -18.43
C SER A 90 -2.06 -0.32 -19.28
N ASN A 91 -2.54 -1.32 -20.01
CA ASN A 91 -1.74 -2.16 -20.93
C ASN A 91 -0.56 -2.84 -20.21
N GLU A 92 -0.79 -3.39 -19.01
CA GLU A 92 0.27 -4.10 -18.30
C GLU A 92 0.44 -5.50 -18.88
N PRO A 93 1.68 -5.96 -19.16
CA PRO A 93 1.92 -7.33 -19.59
C PRO A 93 1.32 -8.33 -18.60
N GLY A 94 0.50 -9.26 -19.08
CA GLY A 94 -0.13 -10.27 -18.22
C GLY A 94 -1.54 -9.94 -17.74
N GLU A 95 -2.11 -8.79 -18.12
CA GLU A 95 -3.48 -8.41 -17.72
C GLU A 95 -4.55 -9.38 -18.26
N GLU A 96 -4.25 -10.09 -19.35
CA GLU A 96 -5.10 -11.13 -19.94
C GLU A 96 -5.34 -12.34 -19.01
N ARG A 97 -4.48 -12.53 -17.99
CA ARG A 97 -4.67 -13.58 -16.97
C ARG A 97 -5.85 -13.32 -16.04
N PHE A 98 -6.42 -12.11 -16.05
CA PHE A 98 -7.51 -11.70 -15.16
C PHE A 98 -8.82 -11.42 -15.91
N PRO A 99 -9.36 -12.36 -16.71
CA PRO A 99 -10.54 -12.13 -17.54
C PRO A 99 -11.81 -11.87 -16.72
N CYS A 100 -11.84 -12.27 -15.44
CA CYS A 100 -12.96 -12.03 -14.53
C CYS A 100 -13.09 -10.56 -14.09
N ILE A 101 -12.04 -9.74 -14.20
CA ILE A 101 -12.09 -8.32 -13.86
C ILE A 101 -12.54 -7.53 -15.08
N ARG A 102 -13.74 -6.95 -15.02
CA ARG A 102 -14.35 -6.21 -16.14
C ARG A 102 -13.56 -4.97 -16.58
N VAL A 103 -13.06 -4.19 -15.62
CA VAL A 103 -12.40 -2.90 -15.88
C VAL A 103 -10.94 -3.14 -16.29
N ALA A 104 -10.56 -2.70 -17.49
CA ALA A 104 -9.22 -2.89 -18.03
C ALA A 104 -8.11 -2.39 -17.10
N ALA A 105 -8.24 -1.18 -16.56
CA ALA A 105 -7.27 -0.62 -15.63
C ALA A 105 -7.05 -1.48 -14.36
N PHE A 106 -8.10 -2.17 -13.88
CA PHE A 106 -7.99 -3.06 -12.72
C PHE A 106 -7.33 -4.40 -13.09
N ARG A 107 -7.53 -4.90 -14.31
CA ARG A 107 -6.74 -6.04 -14.83
C ARG A 107 -5.27 -5.67 -14.93
N SER A 108 -4.97 -4.50 -15.49
CA SER A 108 -3.61 -4.00 -15.59
C SER A 108 -2.97 -3.91 -14.19
N TYR A 109 -3.67 -3.33 -13.21
CA TYR A 109 -3.17 -3.29 -11.83
C TYR A 109 -2.94 -4.68 -11.25
N ALA A 110 -3.86 -5.63 -11.45
CA ALA A 110 -3.68 -7.00 -10.98
C ALA A 110 -2.43 -7.68 -11.57
N ALA A 111 -2.16 -7.45 -12.86
CA ALA A 111 -0.92 -7.91 -13.49
C ALA A 111 0.32 -7.25 -12.90
N ARG A 112 0.28 -5.93 -12.66
CA ARG A 112 1.37 -5.19 -12.03
C ARG A 112 1.73 -5.73 -10.64
N MET A 113 0.75 -6.14 -9.83
CA MET A 113 1.03 -6.69 -8.49
C MET A 113 1.91 -7.95 -8.53
N GLY A 114 1.94 -8.67 -9.65
CA GLY A 114 2.79 -9.85 -9.82
C GLY A 114 4.25 -9.57 -10.20
N THR A 115 4.64 -8.32 -10.41
CA THR A 115 6.02 -7.98 -10.83
C THR A 115 6.96 -7.85 -9.63
N GLU A 116 8.24 -8.19 -9.81
CA GLU A 116 9.27 -8.02 -8.78
C GLU A 116 9.36 -6.57 -8.28
N THR A 117 9.26 -5.60 -9.19
CA THR A 117 9.26 -4.17 -8.84
C THR A 117 8.15 -3.80 -7.86
N TRP A 118 6.93 -4.33 -8.07
CA TRP A 118 5.82 -4.08 -7.16
C TRP A 118 6.02 -4.78 -5.82
N GLN A 119 6.50 -6.03 -5.84
CA GLN A 119 6.77 -6.80 -4.63
C GLN A 119 7.84 -6.16 -3.75
N HIS A 120 8.96 -5.73 -4.33
CA HIS A 120 10.01 -5.00 -3.60
C HIS A 120 9.52 -3.65 -3.07
N ALA A 121 8.71 -2.92 -3.85
CA ALA A 121 8.13 -1.67 -3.38
C ALA A 121 7.20 -1.89 -2.18
N LEU A 122 6.42 -2.97 -2.18
CA LEU A 122 5.54 -3.32 -1.07
C LEU A 122 6.35 -3.73 0.15
N GLU A 123 7.31 -4.64 0.01
CA GLU A 123 8.19 -5.08 1.09
C GLU A 123 8.89 -3.89 1.76
N SER A 124 9.47 -3.01 0.96
CA SER A 124 10.11 -1.80 1.44
C SER A 124 9.15 -0.84 2.15
N ALA A 125 7.87 -0.80 1.77
CA ALA A 125 6.87 0.00 2.47
C ALA A 125 6.43 -0.64 3.79
N LEU A 126 6.31 -1.97 3.82
CA LEU A 126 5.94 -2.75 5.00
C LEU A 126 7.05 -2.82 6.06
N SER A 127 8.32 -2.66 5.66
CA SER A 127 9.45 -2.56 6.60
C SER A 127 9.48 -1.22 7.35
N GLY A 128 8.68 -0.24 6.93
CA GLY A 128 8.54 1.03 7.61
C GLY A 128 7.67 0.92 8.88
N PRO A 129 7.84 1.82 9.86
CA PRO A 129 7.02 1.81 11.06
C PRO A 129 5.60 2.28 10.75
N SER A 130 4.61 1.54 11.25
CA SER A 130 3.17 1.87 11.21
C SER A 130 2.72 2.53 9.88
N PRO A 131 2.85 1.83 8.73
CA PRO A 131 2.64 2.45 7.42
C PRO A 131 1.16 2.65 7.10
N CYS A 132 0.82 3.80 6.53
CA CYS A 132 -0.49 4.12 5.98
C CYS A 132 -0.43 4.41 4.48
N PHE A 133 -1.10 3.60 3.67
CA PHE A 133 -1.13 3.79 2.22
C PHE A 133 -2.22 4.79 1.82
N MET A 134 -1.83 5.88 1.17
CA MET A 134 -2.73 6.94 0.75
C MET A 134 -3.06 6.88 -0.75
N CYS A 135 -4.34 6.97 -1.09
CA CYS A 135 -4.83 7.09 -2.48
C CYS A 135 -5.70 8.34 -2.70
N ALA A 136 -5.94 8.67 -3.97
CA ALA A 136 -6.89 9.69 -4.39
C ALA A 136 -8.31 9.10 -4.44
N GLU A 137 -9.03 9.18 -3.33
CA GLU A 137 -10.46 8.86 -3.32
C GLU A 137 -11.23 9.97 -4.04
N THR A 138 -12.03 9.61 -5.03
CA THR A 138 -13.07 10.51 -5.56
C THR A 138 -14.39 10.01 -4.97
N ARG A 139 -14.98 10.76 -4.04
CA ARG A 139 -16.39 10.54 -3.72
C ARG A 139 -17.18 10.92 -4.96
N SER A 140 -17.75 9.95 -5.67
CA SER A 140 -18.76 10.27 -6.68
C SER A 140 -19.91 10.94 -5.97
N SER A 141 -20.14 12.24 -6.21
CA SER A 141 -21.32 12.96 -5.75
C SER A 141 -22.57 12.56 -6.55
N GLY A 142 -22.73 11.28 -6.86
CA GLY A 142 -23.83 10.73 -7.63
C GLY A 142 -24.18 9.33 -7.14
N PRO A 143 -25.46 8.92 -7.20
CA PRO A 143 -25.89 7.62 -6.73
C PRO A 143 -25.15 6.52 -7.47
N ILE A 144 -24.77 5.47 -6.74
CA ILE A 144 -24.30 4.20 -7.30
C ILE A 144 -25.44 3.68 -8.18
N ARG A 145 -25.24 3.71 -9.51
CA ARG A 145 -26.12 3.06 -10.47
C ARG A 145 -25.66 1.64 -10.73
#